data_AF-A0A1C6LW88-F1
#
_entry.id   AF-A0A1C6LW88-F1
#
_cell.length_a   1.000
_cell.length_b   1.000
_cell.length_c   1.000
_cell.angle_alpha   90.00
_cell.angle_beta   90.00
_cell.angle_gamma   90.00
#
_symmetry.space_group_name_H-M   'P 1'
#
loop_
_entity.id
_entity.type
_entity.pdbx_description
1 polymer ?
#
loop_
_entity_poly.entity_id
_entity_poly.type
_entity_poly.pdbx_seq_one_letter_code
_entity_poly.pdbx_strand_id
1 'polypeptide(L)'
;MHTHQVQIKATGQAPAGAAPETAAVRLIALLPARWTAGLLRCTDTTATLALTPGRDAEAHVAHAVDEALASPSLCGWSREGSVSVEDVRPAPAAEKVADRNS
;
A
#
# COMPACT_ATOMS: atom_id res chain seq x y z
N MET A 1 -5.06 -12.97 6.50
CA MET A 1 -5.43 -12.23 5.28
C MET A 1 -4.13 -11.78 4.65
N HIS A 2 -3.92 -11.94 3.35
CA HIS A 2 -2.65 -11.54 2.74
C HIS A 2 -2.66 -10.05 2.46
N THR A 3 -1.63 -9.35 2.92
CA THR A 3 -1.48 -7.91 2.71
C THR A 3 -0.41 -7.70 1.67
N HIS A 4 -0.72 -6.94 0.62
CA HIS A 4 0.21 -6.57 -0.43
C HIS A 4 0.63 -5.13 -0.21
N GLN A 5 1.92 -4.90 -0.02
CA GLN A 5 2.46 -3.57 0.08
C GLN A 5 2.85 -3.08 -1.31
N VAL A 6 2.32 -1.93 -1.70
CA VAL A 6 2.57 -1.29 -3.00
C VAL A 6 3.16 0.08 -2.76
N GLN A 7 4.25 0.40 -3.45
CA GLN A 7 4.82 1.75 -3.45
C GLN A 7 4.60 2.42 -4.80
N ILE A 8 4.05 3.63 -4.77
CA ILE A 8 3.95 4.51 -5.93
C ILE A 8 4.89 5.69 -5.75
N LYS A 9 5.46 6.15 -6.87
CA LYS A 9 6.39 7.27 -6.92
C LYS A 9 6.01 8.23 -8.04
N ALA A 10 6.15 9.52 -7.76
CA ALA A 10 6.03 10.56 -8.76
C ALA A 10 7.16 10.43 -9.80
N THR A 11 6.80 10.39 -11.07
CA THR A 11 7.75 10.45 -12.19
C THR A 11 8.01 11.91 -12.58
N GLY A 12 8.98 12.14 -13.45
CA GLY A 12 9.24 13.48 -14.00
C GLY A 12 8.08 14.08 -14.81
N GLN A 13 7.00 13.33 -15.04
CA GLN A 13 5.78 13.78 -15.71
C GLN A 13 4.68 14.20 -14.73
N ALA A 14 4.91 14.07 -13.42
CA ALA A 14 3.94 14.50 -12.40
C ALA A 14 3.74 16.03 -12.46
N PRO A 15 2.50 16.53 -12.32
CA PRO A 15 2.24 17.96 -12.23
C PRO A 15 2.99 18.63 -11.08
N ALA A 16 3.32 19.91 -11.22
CA ALA A 16 3.89 20.69 -10.12
C ALA A 16 2.92 20.68 -8.91
N GLY A 17 3.41 20.29 -7.74
CA GLY A 17 2.58 20.13 -6.53
C GLY A 17 1.82 18.81 -6.45
N ALA A 18 2.19 17.79 -7.24
CA ALA A 18 1.62 16.46 -7.13
C ALA A 18 1.91 15.84 -5.74
N ALA A 19 0.92 15.92 -4.85
CA ALA A 19 1.02 15.38 -3.50
C ALA A 19 0.81 13.85 -3.49
N PRO A 20 1.75 13.06 -2.93
CA PRO A 20 1.61 11.59 -2.91
C PRO A 20 0.42 11.09 -2.10
N GLU A 21 -0.08 11.85 -1.12
CA GLU A 21 -1.33 11.57 -0.40
C GLU A 21 -2.54 11.61 -1.34
N THR A 22 -2.58 12.62 -2.22
CA THR A 22 -3.67 12.76 -3.19
C THR A 22 -3.64 11.62 -4.21
N ALA A 23 -2.44 11.22 -4.65
CA ALA A 23 -2.27 10.08 -5.53
C ALA A 23 -2.68 8.77 -4.85
N ALA A 24 -2.33 8.57 -3.58
CA ALA A 24 -2.76 7.41 -2.81
C ALA A 24 -4.28 7.34 -2.68
N VAL A 25 -4.95 8.45 -2.36
CA VAL A 25 -6.42 8.51 -2.27
C VAL A 25 -7.08 8.18 -3.62
N ARG A 26 -6.56 8.73 -4.72
CA ARG A 26 -7.05 8.44 -6.07
C ARG A 26 -6.85 6.98 -6.45
N LEU A 27 -5.69 6.41 -6.12
CA LEU A 27 -5.41 4.99 -6.34
C LEU A 27 -6.43 4.14 -5.58
N ILE A 28 -6.63 4.39 -4.28
CA ILE A 28 -7.61 3.67 -3.46
C ILE A 28 -9.01 3.73 -4.06
N ALA A 29 -9.42 4.90 -4.57
CA ALA A 29 -10.73 5.09 -5.18
C ALA A 29 -10.92 4.35 -6.51
N LEU A 30 -9.83 3.99 -7.19
CA LEU A 30 -9.84 3.25 -8.47
C LEU A 30 -9.69 1.74 -8.29
N LEU A 31 -9.29 1.28 -7.11
CA LEU A 31 -9.16 -0.15 -6.82
C LEU A 31 -10.53 -0.83 -6.73
N PRO A 32 -10.61 -2.16 -6.95
CA PRO A 32 -11.85 -2.91 -6.79
C PRO A 32 -12.49 -2.68 -5.42
N ALA A 33 -13.79 -2.38 -5.39
CA ALA A 33 -14.52 -2.02 -4.15
C ALA A 33 -14.49 -3.10 -3.04
N ARG A 34 -14.17 -4.35 -3.39
CA ARG A 34 -14.03 -5.46 -2.43
C ARG A 34 -12.68 -5.45 -1.69
N TRP A 35 -11.73 -4.63 -2.13
CA TRP A 35 -10.41 -4.52 -1.51
C TRP A 35 -10.44 -3.51 -0.37
N THR A 36 -9.68 -3.79 0.68
CA THR A 36 -9.36 -2.78 1.69
C THR A 36 -7.98 -2.20 1.36
N ALA A 37 -7.81 -0.90 1.54
CA ALA A 37 -6.52 -0.25 1.34
C ALA A 37 -6.24 0.76 2.44
N GLY A 38 -4.98 0.88 2.86
CA GLY A 38 -4.53 1.83 3.86
C GLY A 38 -3.22 2.48 3.45
N LEU A 39 -3.06 3.78 3.70
CA LEU A 39 -1.80 4.49 3.52
C LEU A 39 -0.88 4.17 4.71
N LEU A 40 0.26 3.53 4.44
CA LEU A 40 1.25 3.18 5.47
C LEU A 40 2.26 4.30 5.70
N ARG A 41 2.74 4.89 4.61
CA ARG A 41 3.76 5.93 4.63
C ARG A 41 3.58 6.85 3.44
N CYS A 42 3.86 8.12 3.66
CA CYS A 42 3.94 9.13 2.63
C CYS A 42 5.25 9.91 2.81
N THR A 43 5.90 10.26 1.70
CA THR A 43 7.05 11.16 1.63
C THR A 43 6.75 12.27 0.64
N ASP A 44 7.71 13.14 0.31
CA ASP A 44 7.50 14.20 -0.68
C ASP A 44 7.25 13.67 -2.11
N THR A 45 7.69 12.45 -2.42
CA THR A 45 7.63 11.89 -3.79
C THR A 45 7.08 10.48 -3.87
N THR A 46 6.84 9.82 -2.74
CA THR A 46 6.38 8.43 -2.70
C THR A 46 5.24 8.23 -1.72
N ALA A 47 4.36 7.30 -2.05
CA ALA A 47 3.33 6.80 -1.15
C ALA A 47 3.37 5.28 -1.11
N THR A 48 3.30 4.72 0.09
CA THR A 48 3.28 3.28 0.34
C THR A 48 1.92 2.89 0.88
N LEU A 49 1.23 1.99 0.19
CA LEU A 49 -0.09 1.50 0.55
C LEU A 49 -0.02 0.03 0.95
N ALA A 50 -0.81 -0.34 1.96
CA ALA A 50 -1.17 -1.72 2.26
C ALA A 50 -2.51 -2.03 1.57
N LEU A 51 -2.55 -3.08 0.75
CA LEU A 51 -3.73 -3.56 0.07
C LEU A 51 -4.13 -4.93 0.63
N THR A 52 -5.42 -5.13 0.88
CA THR A 52 -6.00 -6.40 1.29
C THR A 52 -7.04 -6.82 0.24
N PRO A 53 -6.62 -7.61 -0.77
CA PRO A 53 -7.44 -7.92 -1.94
C PRO A 53 -8.35 -9.14 -1.76
N GLY A 54 -8.45 -9.67 -0.54
CA GLY A 54 -9.25 -10.86 -0.23
C GLY A 54 -8.57 -12.15 -0.68
N ARG A 55 -9.12 -12.83 -1.68
CA ARG A 55 -8.61 -14.10 -2.23
C ARG A 55 -7.95 -13.96 -3.61
N ASP A 56 -7.78 -12.73 -4.10
CA ASP A 56 -7.17 -12.50 -5.41
C ASP A 56 -5.68 -12.87 -5.37
N ALA A 57 -5.20 -13.49 -6.46
CA ALA A 57 -3.79 -13.86 -6.60
C ALA A 57 -2.91 -12.62 -6.81
N GLU A 58 -1.65 -12.69 -6.37
CA GLU A 58 -0.69 -11.57 -6.47
C GLU A 58 -0.58 -10.97 -7.87
N ALA A 59 -0.58 -11.80 -8.92
CA ALA A 59 -0.53 -11.32 -10.31
C ALA A 59 -1.78 -10.48 -10.68
N HIS A 60 -2.96 -10.86 -10.18
CA HIS A 60 -4.18 -10.08 -10.35
C HIS A 60 -4.10 -8.77 -9.57
N VAL A 61 -3.47 -8.81 -8.39
CA VAL A 61 -3.28 -7.62 -7.56
C VAL A 61 -2.40 -6.59 -8.27
N ALA A 62 -1.25 -7.04 -8.77
CA ALA A 62 -0.32 -6.22 -9.53
C ALA A 62 -0.99 -5.65 -10.79
N HIS A 63 -1.71 -6.48 -11.54
CA HIS A 63 -2.41 -6.04 -12.74
C HIS A 63 -3.45 -4.96 -12.46
N ALA A 64 -4.30 -5.12 -11.44
CA ALA A 64 -5.31 -4.10 -11.14
C ALA A 64 -4.70 -2.78 -10.63
N VAL A 65 -3.57 -2.84 -9.93
CA VAL A 65 -2.81 -1.64 -9.52
C VAL A 65 -2.23 -0.94 -10.75
N ASP A 66 -1.66 -1.70 -11.70
CA ASP A 66 -1.09 -1.15 -12.93
C ASP A 66 -2.18 -0.53 -13.81
N GLU A 67 -3.36 -1.15 -13.92
CA GLU A 67 -4.55 -0.59 -14.60
C GLU A 67 -5.02 0.70 -13.93
N ALA A 68 -5.07 0.75 -12.60
CA ALA A 68 -5.45 1.95 -11.87
C ALA A 68 -4.44 3.10 -12.13
N LEU A 69 -3.14 2.79 -12.15
CA LEU A 69 -2.08 3.75 -12.46
C LEU A 69 -2.11 4.25 -13.91
N ALA A 70 -2.66 3.47 -14.85
CA ALA A 70 -2.88 3.91 -16.23
C ALA A 70 -4.02 4.96 -16.35
N SER A 71 -4.80 5.18 -15.29
CA SER A 71 -5.87 6.17 -15.28
C SER A 71 -5.31 7.60 -15.41
N PRO A 72 -5.91 8.48 -16.23
CA PRO A 72 -5.45 9.87 -16.42
C PRO A 72 -5.31 10.68 -15.12
N SER A 73 -6.11 10.36 -14.09
CA SER A 73 -6.05 11.00 -12.77
C SER A 73 -4.76 10.71 -11.98
N LEU A 74 -4.02 9.68 -12.39
CA LEU A 74 -2.73 9.25 -11.86
C LEU A 74 -1.59 9.41 -12.88
N CYS A 75 -1.79 10.23 -13.91
CA CYS A 75 -0.73 10.60 -14.83
C CYS A 75 0.50 11.15 -14.07
N GLY A 76 1.68 10.63 -14.40
CA GLY A 76 2.93 10.99 -13.73
C GLY A 76 3.21 10.19 -12.45
N TRP A 77 2.48 9.10 -12.18
CA TRP A 77 2.76 8.17 -11.09
C TRP A 77 3.15 6.80 -11.64
N SER A 78 4.04 6.10 -10.95
CA SER A 78 4.45 4.75 -11.32
C SER A 78 4.70 3.89 -10.10
N ARG A 79 4.45 2.58 -10.25
CA ARG A 79 4.75 1.57 -9.23
C ARG A 79 6.26 1.35 -9.18
N GLU A 80 6.85 1.47 -7.99
CA GLU A 80 8.29 1.20 -7.77
C GLU A 80 8.54 -0.28 -7.41
N GLY A 81 7.51 -0.94 -6.86
CA GLY A 81 7.55 -2.36 -6.52
C GLY A 81 6.32 -2.76 -5.72
N SER A 82 6.08 -4.07 -5.64
CA SER A 82 5.08 -4.66 -4.75
C SER A 82 5.71 -5.82 -4.01
N VAL A 83 5.46 -5.90 -2.70
CA VAL A 83 5.88 -7.02 -1.85
C VAL A 83 4.65 -7.62 -1.21
N SER A 84 4.46 -8.92 -1.41
CA SER A 84 3.46 -9.70 -0.69
C SER A 84 3.98 -9.96 0.71
N VAL A 85 3.34 -9.33 1.71
CA VAL A 85 3.66 -9.55 3.11
C VAL A 85 2.71 -10.63 3.60
N GLU A 86 3.19 -11.87 3.66
CA GLU A 86 2.52 -12.89 4.46
C GLU A 86 2.48 -12.41 5.91
N ASP A 87 1.28 -12.40 6.48
CA ASP A 87 0.95 -11.97 7.83
C ASP A 87 2.02 -12.42 8.85
N VAL A 88 2.95 -11.53 9.19
CA VAL A 88 3.83 -11.74 10.33
C VAL A 88 2.94 -11.59 11.56
N ARG A 89 2.58 -12.73 12.16
CA ARG A 89 1.99 -12.83 13.50
C ARG A 89 2.66 -11.78 14.40
N PRO A 90 1.93 -10.86 15.04
CA PRO A 90 2.54 -9.93 15.99
C PRO A 90 3.26 -10.75 17.06
N ALA A 91 4.53 -10.45 17.30
CA ALA A 91 5.31 -11.09 18.37
C ALA A 91 4.51 -10.97 19.68
N PRO A 92 4.36 -12.04 20.47
CA PRO A 92 3.70 -11.93 21.76
C PRO A 92 4.42 -10.85 22.56
N ALA A 93 3.66 -9.86 23.03
CA ALA A 93 4.16 -8.86 23.95
C ALA A 93 4.94 -9.58 25.05
N ALA A 94 6.21 -9.23 25.22
CA ALA A 94 7.05 -9.80 26.25
C ALA A 94 6.34 -9.62 27.60
N GLU A 95 5.76 -10.69 28.11
CA GLU A 95 5.22 -10.76 29.46
C GLU A 95 6.41 -10.57 30.39
N LYS A 96 6.49 -9.36 30.98
CA LYS A 96 7.51 -9.00 31.93
C LYS A 96 7.28 -9.83 33.19
N VAL A 97 7.87 -11.02 33.24
CA VAL A 97 7.99 -11.81 34.48
C VAL A 97 9.04 -11.13 35.36
N ALA A 98 8.55 -10.21 36.19
CA ALA A 98 9.20 -9.66 37.38
C ALA A 98 8.04 -9.14 38.25
N ASP A 99 7.83 -9.52 39.50
CA ASP A 99 8.70 -10.03 40.56
C ASP A 99 7.78 -10.40 41.76
N ARG A 100 8.30 -11.22 42.69
CA ARG A 100 7.93 -11.31 44.13
C ARG A 100 6.77 -12.22 44.57
N ASN A 101 7.10 -13.33 45.24
CA ASN A 101 7.16 -13.44 46.72
C ASN A 101 6.79 -14.85 47.21
N SER A 102 7.77 -15.64 47.69
CA SER A 102 7.67 -16.52 48.87
C SER A 102 9.05 -17.08 49.19
#